data_AF-A0A7S4AYN7-F1
#
_entry.id   AF-A0A7S4AYN7-F1
#
_cell.length_a   1.000
_cell.length_b   1.000
_cell.length_c   1.000
_cell.angle_alpha   90.00
_cell.angle_beta   90.00
_cell.angle_gamma   90.00
#
_symmetry.space_group_name_H-M   'P 1'
#
loop_
_entity.id
_entity.type
_entity.pdbx_description
1 polymer ?
#
loop_
_entity_poly.entity_id
_entity_poly.type
_entity_poly.pdbx_seq_one_letter_code
_entity_poly.pdbx_strand_id
1 'polypeptide(L)'
;ASADLVLREAQRSGDWVLVLLHRHLAATWVLMISELFGDLAAETTASSSFRLFFSVDATSAAEIPVELLSHSVKMRAEAPVGLRARMLASLDCLGTTGVWERCSEPQDDAAATVTEWRRLLYGVCLFHSLVQERRRFGAPGFSGCYDFDETELEISVRSVDAIRISHRSPPLTQLTYLVGSVYYAGLVTDQWDLRCLQAVLATAVCEQASDPADSSLLSHSQRAFAAFGGGGSLTGDVQDLA
;
A
#
# COMPACT_ATOMS: atom_id res chain seq x y z
N ALA A 1 -20.18 -17.88 18.37
CA ALA A 1 -19.93 -17.90 19.83
C ALA A 1 -19.95 -16.47 20.31
N SER A 2 -20.52 -16.20 21.48
CA SER A 2 -20.47 -14.87 22.07
C SER A 2 -19.01 -14.51 22.39
N ALA A 3 -18.63 -13.25 22.22
CA ALA A 3 -17.24 -12.78 22.24
C ALA A 3 -16.50 -13.07 23.55
N ASP A 4 -17.21 -12.94 24.66
CA ASP A 4 -16.82 -13.32 26.02
C ASP A 4 -16.35 -14.77 26.10
N LEU A 5 -17.06 -15.69 25.44
CA LEU A 5 -16.78 -17.11 25.50
C LEU A 5 -15.48 -17.45 24.76
N VAL A 6 -15.23 -16.77 23.63
CA VAL A 6 -13.97 -16.89 22.87
C VAL A 6 -12.80 -16.34 23.67
N LEU A 7 -12.97 -15.20 24.34
CA LEU A 7 -11.91 -14.60 25.17
C LEU A 7 -11.54 -15.49 26.37
N ARG A 8 -12.54 -16.02 27.08
CA ARG A 8 -12.31 -16.91 28.24
C ARG A 8 -11.66 -18.23 27.83
N GLU A 9 -12.03 -18.78 26.67
CA GLU A 9 -11.38 -19.97 26.15
C GLU A 9 -9.94 -19.68 25.73
N ALA A 10 -9.71 -18.61 24.99
CA ALA A 10 -8.38 -18.19 24.57
C ALA A 10 -7.44 -17.90 25.75
N GLN A 11 -7.97 -17.37 26.85
CA GLN A 11 -7.21 -17.14 28.08
C GLN A 11 -6.72 -18.45 28.73
N ARG A 12 -7.53 -19.52 28.66
CA ARG A 12 -7.17 -20.85 29.17
C ARG A 12 -6.21 -21.60 28.25
N SER A 13 -6.43 -21.52 26.94
CA SER A 13 -5.57 -22.16 25.94
C SER A 13 -4.26 -21.41 25.73
N GLY A 14 -4.23 -20.10 26.00
CA GLY A 14 -3.10 -19.22 25.73
C GLY A 14 -3.06 -18.69 24.28
N ASP A 15 -4.18 -18.76 23.57
CA ASP A 15 -4.28 -18.33 22.17
C ASP A 15 -4.23 -16.81 22.01
N TRP A 16 -3.93 -16.37 20.78
CA TRP A 16 -3.88 -14.96 20.44
C TRP A 16 -5.20 -14.53 19.83
N VAL A 17 -5.78 -13.47 20.38
CA VAL A 17 -7.06 -12.94 19.90
C VAL A 17 -6.84 -11.55 19.32
N LEU A 18 -7.26 -11.36 18.07
CA LEU A 18 -7.30 -10.06 17.41
C LEU A 18 -8.75 -9.59 17.28
N VAL A 19 -9.05 -8.45 17.90
CA VAL A 19 -10.36 -7.79 17.80
C VAL A 19 -10.23 -6.61 16.83
N LEU A 20 -11.04 -6.65 15.76
CA LEU A 20 -11.14 -5.58 14.77
C LEU A 20 -12.37 -4.74 15.10
N LEU A 21 -12.14 -3.49 15.51
CA LEU A 21 -13.20 -2.54 15.83
C LEU A 21 -13.35 -1.53 14.69
N HIS A 22 -14.42 -1.70 13.92
CA HIS A 22 -14.91 -0.67 13.01
C HIS A 22 -15.74 0.36 13.79
N ARG A 23 -15.73 1.63 13.34
CA ARG A 23 -16.44 2.75 13.98
C ARG A 23 -17.82 2.44 14.57
N HIS A 24 -18.67 1.77 13.81
CA HIS A 24 -20.06 1.50 14.22
C HIS A 24 -20.20 0.41 15.30
N LEU A 25 -19.15 -0.39 15.53
CA LEU A 25 -19.10 -1.48 16.50
C LEU A 25 -18.25 -1.12 17.74
N ALA A 26 -17.41 -0.09 17.65
CA ALA A 26 -16.46 0.29 18.68
C ALA A 26 -17.15 0.61 20.01
N ALA A 27 -18.11 1.55 20.05
CA ALA A 27 -18.80 1.95 21.27
C ALA A 27 -19.40 0.77 22.08
N THR A 28 -20.11 -0.15 21.41
CA THR A 28 -20.80 -1.27 22.08
C THR A 28 -19.82 -2.30 22.62
N TRP A 29 -18.79 -2.60 21.83
CA TRP A 29 -17.76 -3.58 22.21
C TRP A 29 -16.84 -3.07 23.29
N VAL A 30 -16.53 -1.78 23.26
CA VAL A 30 -15.62 -1.15 24.21
C VAL A 30 -16.19 -1.16 25.63
N LEU A 31 -17.50 -0.92 25.79
CA LEU A 31 -18.18 -1.05 27.09
C LEU A 31 -18.14 -2.50 27.59
N MET A 32 -18.51 -3.46 26.73
CA MET A 32 -18.47 -4.89 27.05
C MET A 32 -17.06 -5.35 27.45
N ILE A 33 -16.03 -4.87 26.75
CA ILE A 33 -14.64 -5.20 27.03
C ILE A 33 -14.14 -4.53 28.30
N SER A 34 -14.57 -3.32 28.62
CA SER A 34 -14.19 -2.67 29.87
C SER A 34 -14.68 -3.48 31.08
N GLU A 35 -15.88 -4.04 31.01
CA GLU A 35 -16.42 -4.94 32.04
C GLU A 35 -15.64 -6.27 32.07
N LEU A 36 -15.47 -6.91 30.90
CA LEU A 36 -14.70 -8.16 30.78
C LEU A 36 -13.25 -8.00 31.24
N PHE A 37 -12.60 -6.87 30.99
CA PHE A 37 -11.20 -6.64 31.35
C PHE A 37 -11.01 -6.64 32.87
N GLY A 38 -11.96 -6.07 33.62
CA GLY A 38 -11.96 -6.14 35.08
C GLY A 38 -12.02 -7.59 35.58
N ASP A 39 -12.91 -8.40 34.99
CA ASP A 39 -13.05 -9.82 35.33
C ASP A 39 -11.81 -10.63 34.93
N LEU A 40 -11.30 -10.41 33.71
CA LEU A 40 -10.14 -11.09 33.12
C LEU A 40 -8.86 -10.81 33.92
N ALA A 41 -8.69 -9.59 34.44
CA ALA A 41 -7.54 -9.20 35.25
C ALA A 41 -7.61 -9.79 36.68
N ALA A 42 -8.81 -10.01 37.21
CA ALA A 42 -9.02 -10.62 38.52
C ALA A 42 -8.80 -12.15 38.50
N GLU A 43 -9.02 -12.79 37.36
CA GLU A 43 -8.83 -14.23 37.19
C GLU A 43 -7.33 -14.62 37.18
N THR A 44 -6.91 -15.35 38.22
CA THR A 44 -5.52 -15.81 38.42
C THR A 44 -5.13 -16.95 37.47
N THR A 45 -6.03 -17.39 36.60
CA THR A 45 -5.88 -18.54 35.69
C THR A 45 -5.37 -18.16 34.29
N ALA A 46 -4.98 -16.92 34.05
CA ALA A 46 -4.49 -16.49 32.75
C ALA A 46 -3.18 -17.19 32.37
N SER A 47 -3.15 -17.84 31.20
CA SER A 47 -1.93 -18.39 30.63
C SER A 47 -0.95 -17.27 30.27
N SER A 48 0.34 -17.44 30.58
CA SER A 48 1.41 -16.46 30.28
C SER A 48 1.55 -16.14 28.77
N SER A 49 1.12 -17.07 27.91
CA SER A 49 1.20 -16.95 26.45
C SER A 49 0.03 -16.18 25.82
N PHE A 50 -1.04 -15.92 26.58
CA PHE A 50 -2.22 -15.24 26.07
C PHE A 50 -1.88 -13.80 25.66
N ARG A 51 -2.38 -13.39 24.47
CA ARG A 51 -2.22 -12.02 23.95
C ARG A 51 -3.53 -11.55 23.33
N LEU A 52 -3.96 -10.36 23.71
CA LEU A 52 -5.14 -9.69 23.18
C LEU A 52 -4.71 -8.45 22.41
N PHE A 53 -5.11 -8.38 21.15
CA PHE A 53 -4.81 -7.26 20.24
C PHE A 53 -6.08 -6.53 19.86
N PHE A 54 -6.02 -5.20 19.85
CA PHE A 54 -7.07 -4.32 19.37
C PHE A 54 -6.59 -3.57 18.14
N SER A 55 -7.36 -3.62 17.06
CA SER A 55 -7.20 -2.74 15.91
C SER A 55 -8.40 -1.82 15.84
N VAL A 56 -8.15 -0.52 15.97
CA VAL A 56 -9.18 0.53 16.00
C VAL A 56 -8.79 1.64 15.05
N ASP A 57 -9.77 2.19 14.31
CA ASP A 57 -9.53 3.36 13.50
C ASP A 57 -9.25 4.62 14.34
N ALA A 58 -8.53 5.59 13.78
CA ALA A 58 -8.15 6.83 14.48
C ALA A 58 -9.36 7.65 14.94
N THR A 59 -10.50 7.54 14.26
CA THR A 59 -11.72 8.28 14.62
C THR A 59 -12.45 7.71 15.84
N SER A 60 -12.33 6.40 16.04
CA SER A 60 -13.00 5.66 17.11
C SER A 60 -12.08 5.44 18.32
N ALA A 61 -10.80 5.81 18.19
CA ALA A 61 -9.84 5.79 19.30
C ALA A 61 -10.28 6.65 20.49
N ALA A 62 -11.10 7.69 20.26
CA ALA A 62 -11.66 8.53 21.31
C ALA A 62 -12.75 7.83 22.15
N GLU A 63 -13.34 6.75 21.63
CA GLU A 63 -14.38 5.99 22.34
C GLU A 63 -13.79 5.00 23.35
N ILE A 64 -12.47 4.78 23.33
CA ILE A 64 -11.80 3.82 24.19
C ILE A 64 -11.60 4.41 25.61
N PRO A 65 -12.08 3.73 26.69
CA PRO A 65 -11.91 4.13 28.07
C PRO A 65 -10.45 4.33 28.43
N VAL A 66 -10.22 5.33 29.27
CA VAL A 66 -8.88 5.68 29.76
C VAL A 66 -8.28 4.50 30.54
N GLU A 67 -9.11 3.71 31.21
CA GLU A 67 -8.73 2.53 31.98
C GLU A 67 -8.16 1.42 31.10
N LEU A 68 -8.78 1.13 29.95
CA LEU A 68 -8.25 0.15 29.00
C LEU A 68 -6.97 0.68 28.34
N LEU A 69 -6.93 1.98 28.06
CA LEU A 69 -5.75 2.65 27.51
C LEU A 69 -4.59 2.70 28.50
N SER A 70 -4.81 2.83 29.80
CA SER A 70 -3.72 2.91 30.78
C SER A 70 -3.02 1.56 30.98
N HIS A 71 -3.72 0.44 30.75
CA HIS A 71 -3.20 -0.92 30.91
C HIS A 71 -2.79 -1.60 29.59
N SER A 72 -2.80 -0.86 28.46
CA SER A 72 -2.47 -1.40 27.14
C SER A 72 -1.20 -0.77 26.56
N VAL A 73 -0.50 -1.57 25.74
CA VAL A 73 0.58 -1.08 24.87
C VAL A 73 -0.06 -0.45 23.63
N LYS A 74 0.26 0.82 23.38
CA LYS A 74 -0.30 1.59 22.26
C LYS A 74 0.70 1.67 21.13
N MET A 75 0.29 1.20 19.98
CA MET A 75 1.02 1.30 18.72
C MET A 75 0.17 2.08 17.74
N ARG A 76 0.80 2.98 16.99
CA ARG A 76 0.18 3.64 15.85
C ARG A 76 0.87 3.15 14.58
N ALA A 77 0.13 2.47 13.73
CA ALA A 77 0.57 2.16 12.37
C ALA A 77 0.34 3.40 11.51
N GLU A 78 1.39 4.22 11.34
CA GLU A 78 1.35 5.33 10.40
C GLU A 78 1.86 4.87 9.03
N ALA A 79 1.22 5.35 7.96
CA ALA A 79 1.68 5.08 6.60
C ALA A 79 3.11 5.63 6.42
N PRO A 80 3.96 4.97 5.61
CA PRO A 80 5.30 5.45 5.32
C PRO A 80 5.27 6.89 4.80
N VAL A 81 6.13 7.73 5.37
CA VAL A 81 6.15 9.16 5.11
C VAL A 81 7.18 9.49 4.04
N GLY A 82 6.73 10.19 3.00
CA GLY A 82 7.59 10.71 1.95
C GLY A 82 7.65 9.79 0.73
N LEU A 83 7.89 10.42 -0.42
CA LEU A 83 7.82 9.77 -1.73
C LEU A 83 8.72 8.54 -1.84
N ARG A 84 9.95 8.61 -1.30
CA ARG A 84 10.90 7.49 -1.36
C ARG A 84 10.38 6.28 -0.57
N ALA A 85 9.89 6.48 0.64
CA ALA A 85 9.40 5.39 1.48
C ALA A 85 8.15 4.73 0.87
N ARG A 86 7.25 5.53 0.29
CA ARG A 86 6.07 5.02 -0.42
C ARG A 86 6.40 4.30 -1.70
N MET A 87 7.40 4.78 -2.42
CA MET A 87 7.90 4.11 -3.62
C MET A 87 8.49 2.74 -3.27
N LEU A 88 9.28 2.65 -2.21
CA LEU A 88 9.82 1.37 -1.74
C LEU A 88 8.70 0.40 -1.35
N ALA A 89 7.70 0.86 -0.57
CA ALA A 89 6.54 0.03 -0.24
C ALA A 89 5.75 -0.44 -1.48
N SER A 90 5.58 0.45 -2.46
CA SER A 90 4.92 0.12 -3.74
C SER A 90 5.72 -0.89 -4.57
N LEU A 91 7.05 -0.86 -4.49
CA LEU A 91 7.94 -1.81 -5.16
C LEU A 91 7.98 -3.17 -4.45
N ASP A 92 7.91 -3.18 -3.12
CA ASP A 92 7.81 -4.43 -2.33
C ASP A 92 6.51 -5.19 -2.66
N CYS A 93 5.43 -4.46 -2.93
CA CYS A 93 4.19 -5.03 -3.45
C CYS A 93 4.40 -5.77 -4.79
N LEU A 94 5.24 -5.23 -5.69
CA LEU A 94 5.59 -5.91 -6.96
C LEU A 94 6.29 -7.25 -6.71
N GLY A 95 7.26 -7.29 -5.79
CA GLY A 95 7.99 -8.51 -5.45
C GLY A 95 7.07 -9.60 -4.90
N THR A 96 6.07 -9.21 -4.11
CA THR A 96 5.05 -10.15 -3.58
C THR A 96 4.18 -10.75 -4.69
N THR A 97 3.86 -9.98 -5.74
CA THR A 97 3.07 -10.48 -6.88
C THR A 97 3.87 -11.31 -7.88
N GLY A 98 5.20 -11.30 -7.78
CA GLY A 98 6.12 -11.94 -8.72
C GLY A 98 6.10 -11.34 -10.14
N VAL A 99 5.38 -10.22 -10.36
CA VAL A 99 5.23 -9.61 -11.69
C VAL A 99 6.54 -9.02 -12.16
N TRP A 100 7.35 -8.51 -11.23
CA TRP A 100 8.68 -7.97 -11.53
C TRP A 100 9.59 -9.03 -12.16
N GLU A 101 9.66 -10.22 -11.57
CA GLU A 101 10.42 -11.36 -12.08
C GLU A 101 9.85 -11.85 -13.41
N ARG A 102 8.52 -11.94 -13.56
CA ARG A 102 7.90 -12.34 -14.84
C ARG A 102 8.13 -11.34 -15.97
N CYS A 103 8.24 -10.06 -15.65
CA CYS A 103 8.63 -9.02 -16.61
C CYS A 103 10.15 -9.00 -16.86
N SER A 104 10.93 -9.74 -16.06
CA SER A 104 12.37 -9.93 -16.22
C SER A 104 12.72 -11.12 -17.11
N GLU A 105 11.77 -12.03 -17.32
CA GLU A 105 11.92 -13.15 -18.22
C GLU A 105 11.81 -12.67 -19.68
N PRO A 106 12.82 -12.95 -20.52
CA PRO A 106 12.72 -12.64 -21.94
C PRO A 106 11.65 -13.53 -22.56
N GLN A 107 10.54 -12.92 -22.99
CA GLN A 107 9.52 -13.60 -23.80
C GLN A 107 10.02 -13.86 -25.24
N ASP A 108 11.02 -13.09 -25.71
CA ASP A 108 11.74 -13.23 -26.97
C ASP A 108 13.13 -12.54 -26.82
N ASP A 109 14.09 -12.83 -27.71
CA ASP A 109 15.52 -12.41 -27.69
C ASP A 109 15.82 -10.88 -27.68
N ALA A 110 14.83 -10.02 -27.41
CA ALA A 110 14.99 -8.57 -27.39
C ALA A 110 15.07 -8.02 -25.96
N ALA A 111 16.28 -7.82 -25.43
CA ALA A 111 16.53 -7.16 -24.13
C ALA A 111 15.89 -5.76 -23.99
N ALA A 112 15.56 -5.11 -25.10
CA ALA A 112 14.88 -3.82 -25.14
C ALA A 112 13.46 -3.90 -24.57
N THR A 113 12.66 -4.92 -24.92
CA THR A 113 11.25 -5.01 -24.49
C THR A 113 11.11 -5.29 -23.00
N VAL A 114 11.99 -6.13 -22.44
CA VAL A 114 12.10 -6.38 -20.99
C VAL A 114 12.33 -5.08 -20.22
N THR A 115 13.13 -4.17 -20.79
CA THR A 115 13.43 -2.87 -20.18
C THR A 115 12.21 -1.94 -20.20
N GLU A 116 11.42 -1.95 -21.27
CA GLU A 116 10.20 -1.14 -21.40
C GLU A 116 9.12 -1.53 -20.39
N TRP A 117 8.88 -2.83 -20.20
CA TRP A 117 7.88 -3.34 -19.23
C TRP A 117 8.26 -3.03 -17.78
N ARG A 118 9.54 -3.17 -17.42
CA ARG A 118 10.03 -2.79 -16.08
C ARG A 118 9.91 -1.29 -15.82
N ARG A 119 10.23 -0.46 -16.82
CA ARG A 119 10.07 1.00 -16.74
C ARG A 119 8.61 1.40 -16.56
N LEU A 120 7.70 0.72 -17.26
CA LEU A 120 6.27 0.93 -17.09
C LEU A 120 5.80 0.57 -15.66
N LEU A 121 6.19 -0.60 -15.14
CA LEU A 121 5.85 -0.99 -13.76
C LEU A 121 6.37 0.03 -12.75
N TYR A 122 7.61 0.49 -12.93
CA TYR A 122 8.17 1.56 -12.12
C TYR A 122 7.35 2.85 -12.24
N GLY A 123 6.93 3.24 -13.46
CA GLY A 123 6.07 4.39 -13.69
C GLY A 123 4.72 4.29 -12.97
N VAL A 124 4.11 3.11 -12.95
CA VAL A 124 2.85 2.85 -12.22
C VAL A 124 3.05 2.95 -10.71
N CYS A 125 4.11 2.37 -10.15
CA CYS A 125 4.44 2.51 -8.72
C CYS A 125 4.75 3.96 -8.33
N LEU A 126 5.46 4.69 -9.21
CA LEU A 126 5.76 6.11 -9.01
C LEU A 126 4.48 6.94 -9.03
N PHE A 127 3.59 6.67 -9.98
CA PHE A 127 2.27 7.30 -10.05
C PHE A 127 1.47 7.08 -8.76
N HIS A 128 1.37 5.83 -8.30
CA HIS A 128 0.67 5.50 -7.06
C HIS A 128 1.25 6.26 -5.86
N SER A 129 2.58 6.24 -5.71
CA SER A 129 3.29 6.94 -4.63
C SER A 129 3.07 8.46 -4.67
N LEU A 130 3.07 9.06 -5.87
CA LEU A 130 2.82 10.48 -6.08
C LEU A 130 1.38 10.85 -5.71
N VAL A 131 0.40 10.07 -6.13
CA VAL A 131 -1.02 10.30 -5.82
C VAL A 131 -1.26 10.22 -4.32
N GLN A 132 -0.69 9.21 -3.66
CA GLN A 132 -0.79 9.08 -2.21
C GLN A 132 -0.12 10.27 -1.49
N GLU A 133 1.10 10.67 -1.87
CA GLU A 133 1.78 11.83 -1.24
C GLU A 133 1.00 13.12 -1.48
N ARG A 134 0.44 13.28 -2.68
CA ARG A 134 -0.35 14.45 -3.03
C ARG A 134 -1.60 14.55 -2.16
N ARG A 135 -2.28 13.44 -1.90
CA ARG A 135 -3.41 13.36 -0.96
C ARG A 135 -3.06 13.85 0.44
N ARG A 136 -1.83 13.60 0.93
CA ARG A 136 -1.39 14.01 2.27
C ARG A 136 -1.44 15.53 2.48
N PHE A 137 -1.35 16.32 1.41
CA PHE A 137 -1.46 17.78 1.50
C PHE A 137 -2.90 18.27 1.74
N GLY A 138 -3.90 17.39 1.71
CA GLY A 138 -5.31 17.76 1.89
C GLY A 138 -5.87 18.50 0.68
N ALA A 139 -6.65 19.55 0.90
CA ALA A 139 -7.35 20.32 -0.14
C ALA A 139 -6.44 20.86 -1.28
N PRO A 140 -5.20 21.34 -1.01
CA PRO A 140 -4.25 21.70 -2.08
C PRO A 140 -3.81 20.52 -2.98
N GLY A 141 -3.90 19.30 -2.47
CA GLY A 141 -3.57 18.08 -3.22
C GLY A 141 -4.72 17.63 -4.09
N PHE A 142 -5.85 17.33 -3.44
CA PHE A 142 -7.13 17.00 -4.07
C PHE A 142 -8.22 17.74 -3.32
N SER A 143 -9.22 18.23 -4.05
CA SER A 143 -10.39 18.90 -3.48
C SER A 143 -11.20 17.92 -2.62
N GLY A 144 -11.25 16.64 -3.00
CA GLY A 144 -11.89 15.56 -2.26
C GLY A 144 -10.97 14.73 -1.36
N CYS A 145 -11.55 14.11 -0.33
CA CYS A 145 -10.90 13.09 0.48
C CYS A 145 -10.99 11.72 -0.21
N TYR A 146 -10.05 11.44 -1.12
CA TYR A 146 -9.99 10.15 -1.82
C TYR A 146 -9.08 9.16 -1.11
N ASP A 147 -9.53 7.92 -0.96
CA ASP A 147 -8.75 6.81 -0.40
C ASP A 147 -8.16 5.98 -1.54
N PHE A 148 -6.86 6.18 -1.81
CA PHE A 148 -6.09 5.38 -2.77
C PHE A 148 -5.33 4.29 -2.02
N ASP A 149 -5.83 3.07 -2.10
CA ASP A 149 -5.35 1.91 -1.36
C ASP A 149 -4.44 1.05 -2.24
N GLU A 150 -3.82 0.03 -1.63
CA GLU A 150 -2.95 -0.91 -2.33
C GLU A 150 -3.71 -1.72 -3.39
N THR A 151 -5.04 -1.80 -3.29
CA THR A 151 -5.93 -2.47 -4.24
C THR A 151 -5.81 -1.91 -5.64
N GLU A 152 -5.78 -0.59 -5.79
CA GLU A 152 -5.68 0.05 -7.12
C GLU A 152 -4.31 -0.21 -7.74
N LEU A 153 -3.25 -0.26 -6.93
CA LEU A 153 -1.91 -0.63 -7.38
C LEU A 153 -1.87 -2.09 -7.81
N GLU A 154 -2.39 -3.02 -7.01
CA GLU A 154 -2.40 -4.45 -7.31
C GLU A 154 -3.14 -4.76 -8.61
N ILE A 155 -4.31 -4.17 -8.81
CA ILE A 155 -5.10 -4.35 -10.05
C ILE A 155 -4.36 -3.75 -11.26
N SER A 156 -3.73 -2.58 -11.09
CA SER A 156 -2.92 -1.96 -12.14
C SER A 156 -1.75 -2.85 -12.57
N VAL A 157 -1.03 -3.41 -11.60
CA VAL A 157 0.12 -4.30 -11.81
C VAL A 157 -0.30 -5.61 -12.48
N ARG A 158 -1.41 -6.20 -12.03
CA ARG A 158 -1.99 -7.39 -12.70
C ARG A 158 -2.41 -7.11 -14.13
N SER A 159 -2.94 -5.92 -14.41
CA SER A 159 -3.34 -5.52 -15.75
C SER A 159 -2.13 -5.38 -16.68
N VAL A 160 -1.01 -4.85 -16.18
CA VAL A 160 0.25 -4.80 -16.91
C VAL A 160 0.72 -6.21 -17.30
N ASP A 161 0.70 -7.16 -16.36
CA ASP A 161 1.10 -8.55 -16.63
C ASP A 161 0.17 -9.23 -17.66
N ALA A 162 -1.15 -9.02 -17.56
CA ALA A 162 -2.12 -9.55 -18.52
C ALA A 162 -1.93 -8.99 -19.94
N ILE A 163 -1.66 -7.69 -20.06
CA ILE A 163 -1.45 -7.03 -21.36
C ILE A 163 -0.11 -7.47 -21.97
N ARG A 164 0.93 -7.66 -21.15
CA ARG A 164 2.23 -8.20 -21.57
C ARG A 164 2.13 -9.58 -22.21
N ILE A 165 1.25 -10.45 -21.72
CA ILE A 165 1.01 -11.77 -22.34
C ILE A 165 0.49 -11.63 -23.78
N SER A 166 -0.29 -10.57 -24.05
CA SER A 166 -0.98 -10.38 -25.34
C SER A 166 -0.24 -9.45 -26.31
N HIS A 167 0.71 -8.65 -25.84
CA HIS A 167 1.40 -7.62 -26.63
C HIS A 167 2.92 -7.70 -26.46
N ARG A 168 3.66 -7.56 -27.56
CA ARG A 168 5.13 -7.56 -27.54
C ARG A 168 5.73 -6.27 -26.95
N SER A 169 5.09 -5.14 -27.21
CA SER A 169 5.44 -3.82 -26.67
C SER A 169 4.29 -3.25 -25.85
N PRO A 170 4.56 -2.39 -24.84
CA PRO A 170 3.54 -1.86 -23.98
C PRO A 170 2.60 -0.89 -24.72
N PRO A 171 1.29 -1.17 -24.82
CA PRO A 171 0.33 -0.22 -25.40
C PRO A 171 0.02 0.88 -24.38
N LEU A 172 0.86 1.91 -24.33
CA LEU A 172 0.79 2.98 -23.33
C LEU A 172 -0.59 3.64 -23.26
N THR A 173 -1.24 3.92 -24.39
CA THR A 173 -2.59 4.50 -24.43
C THR A 173 -3.61 3.63 -23.68
N GLN A 174 -3.57 2.31 -23.87
CA GLN A 174 -4.50 1.38 -23.23
C GLN A 174 -4.23 1.29 -21.72
N LEU A 175 -2.95 1.25 -21.33
CA LEU A 175 -2.53 1.17 -19.94
C LEU A 175 -2.87 2.44 -19.17
N THR A 176 -2.56 3.60 -19.74
CA THR A 176 -2.89 4.91 -19.17
C THR A 176 -4.40 5.09 -19.03
N TYR A 177 -5.18 4.58 -19.99
CA TYR A 177 -6.63 4.57 -19.90
C TYR A 177 -7.13 3.67 -18.74
N LEU A 178 -6.63 2.44 -18.63
CA LEU A 178 -7.04 1.53 -17.57
C LEU A 178 -6.65 2.05 -16.18
N VAL A 179 -5.40 2.45 -15.99
CA VAL A 179 -4.92 2.96 -14.71
C VAL A 179 -5.59 4.30 -14.38
N GLY A 180 -5.53 5.26 -15.28
CA GLY A 180 -5.99 6.62 -15.01
C GLY A 180 -7.50 6.80 -15.04
N SER A 181 -8.19 6.20 -16.01
CA SER A 181 -9.62 6.44 -16.28
C SER A 181 -10.55 5.36 -15.77
N VAL A 182 -10.03 4.18 -15.41
CA VAL A 182 -10.85 3.08 -14.87
C VAL A 182 -10.55 2.85 -13.39
N TYR A 183 -9.31 2.52 -13.05
CA TYR A 183 -8.97 2.11 -11.67
C TYR A 183 -8.95 3.30 -10.70
N TYR A 184 -8.21 4.36 -11.03
CA TYR A 184 -8.08 5.50 -10.12
C TYR A 184 -9.19 6.54 -10.28
N ALA A 185 -9.68 6.77 -11.50
CA ALA A 185 -10.81 7.68 -11.73
C ALA A 185 -12.10 7.23 -11.05
N GLY A 186 -12.32 5.94 -10.84
CA GLY A 186 -13.50 5.41 -10.15
C GLY A 186 -13.66 5.91 -8.71
N LEU A 187 -12.56 6.38 -8.10
CA LEU A 187 -12.53 6.94 -6.75
C LEU A 187 -12.74 8.47 -6.75
N VAL A 188 -12.47 9.12 -7.87
CA VAL A 188 -12.43 10.58 -7.98
C VAL A 188 -13.74 11.12 -8.52
N THR A 189 -14.40 11.97 -7.72
CA THR A 189 -15.69 12.56 -8.05
C THR A 189 -15.59 13.91 -8.76
N ASP A 190 -14.54 14.67 -8.48
CA ASP A 190 -14.35 16.02 -9.02
C ASP A 190 -13.59 15.99 -10.36
N GLN A 191 -14.06 16.79 -11.33
CA GLN A 191 -13.49 16.81 -12.68
C GLN A 191 -12.10 17.46 -12.73
N TRP A 192 -11.81 18.42 -11.86
CA TRP A 192 -10.49 19.05 -11.79
C TRP A 192 -9.47 18.12 -11.15
N ASP A 193 -9.88 17.42 -10.10
CA ASP A 193 -9.06 16.39 -9.46
C ASP A 193 -8.78 15.24 -10.44
N LEU A 194 -9.75 14.85 -11.27
CA LEU A 194 -9.56 13.85 -12.32
C LEU A 194 -8.55 14.30 -13.36
N ARG A 195 -8.63 15.56 -13.82
CA ARG A 195 -7.64 16.14 -14.74
C ARG A 195 -6.24 16.17 -14.12
N CYS A 196 -6.15 16.49 -12.83
CA CYS A 196 -4.89 16.47 -12.10
C CYS A 196 -4.31 15.05 -12.06
N LEU A 197 -5.13 14.05 -11.74
CA LEU A 197 -4.73 12.65 -11.70
C LEU A 197 -4.21 12.16 -13.06
N GLN A 198 -4.91 12.48 -14.15
CA GLN A 198 -4.48 12.16 -15.50
C GLN A 198 -3.16 12.86 -15.87
N ALA A 199 -2.97 14.12 -15.46
CA ALA A 199 -1.72 14.83 -15.69
C ALA A 199 -0.55 14.20 -14.93
N VAL A 200 -0.74 13.80 -13.67
CA VAL A 200 0.27 13.09 -12.89
C VAL A 200 0.62 11.75 -13.54
N LEU A 201 -0.38 11.00 -14.01
CA LEU A 201 -0.15 9.73 -14.71
C LEU A 201 0.66 9.93 -16.01
N ALA A 202 0.32 10.93 -16.81
CA ALA A 202 1.05 11.24 -18.03
C ALA A 202 2.52 11.61 -17.77
N THR A 203 2.83 12.25 -16.64
CA THR A 203 4.22 12.53 -16.25
C THR A 203 4.99 11.29 -15.78
N ALA A 204 4.30 10.32 -15.16
CA ALA A 204 4.91 9.11 -14.64
C ALA A 204 5.08 8.02 -15.72
N VAL A 205 4.12 7.93 -16.64
CA VAL A 205 4.04 6.94 -17.73
C VAL A 205 4.06 7.70 -19.06
N CYS A 206 5.24 8.11 -19.49
CA CYS A 206 5.44 8.86 -20.75
C CYS A 206 6.20 8.01 -21.78
N GLU A 207 5.90 8.14 -23.06
CA GLU A 207 6.60 7.48 -24.18
C GLU A 207 8.11 7.75 -24.15
N GLN A 208 8.52 8.94 -23.72
CA GLN A 208 9.93 9.33 -23.58
C GLN A 208 10.67 8.58 -22.47
N ALA A 209 9.95 7.99 -21.49
CA ALA A 209 10.57 7.10 -20.52
C ALA A 209 10.87 5.71 -21.13
N SER A 210 10.24 5.36 -22.24
CA SER A 210 10.51 4.13 -23.00
C SER A 210 11.78 4.24 -23.85
N ASP A 211 12.15 5.45 -24.27
CA ASP A 211 13.28 5.67 -25.17
C ASP A 211 14.62 5.70 -24.41
N PRO A 212 15.55 4.73 -24.62
CA PRO A 212 16.83 4.69 -23.92
C PRO A 212 17.80 5.83 -24.29
N ALA A 213 17.52 6.60 -25.36
CA ALA A 213 18.41 7.63 -25.87
C ALA A 213 18.35 8.96 -25.12
N ASP A 214 17.25 9.28 -24.43
CA ASP A 214 17.00 10.61 -23.89
C ASP A 214 17.01 10.67 -22.36
N SER A 215 18.19 10.37 -21.78
CA SER A 215 18.46 10.50 -20.33
C SER A 215 18.35 11.93 -19.78
N SER A 216 18.29 12.92 -20.67
CA SER A 216 18.27 14.35 -20.36
C SER A 216 16.92 14.81 -19.78
N LEU A 217 15.82 14.21 -20.22
CA LEU A 217 14.44 14.56 -19.84
C LEU A 217 13.87 13.71 -18.70
N LEU A 218 14.62 12.68 -18.26
CA LEU A 218 14.22 11.84 -17.14
C LEU A 218 14.13 12.67 -15.85
N SER A 219 12.99 12.55 -15.16
CA SER A 219 12.84 13.06 -13.80
C SER A 219 13.89 12.45 -12.86
N HIS A 220 14.21 13.13 -11.75
CA HIS A 220 15.24 12.65 -10.81
C HIS A 220 15.01 11.20 -10.34
N SER A 221 13.76 10.77 -10.20
CA SER A 221 13.38 9.38 -9.86
C SER A 221 13.70 8.39 -10.99
N GLN A 222 13.43 8.75 -12.24
CA GLN A 222 13.73 7.92 -13.41
C GLN A 222 15.25 7.78 -13.67
N ARG A 223 16.05 8.80 -13.33
CA ARG A 223 17.52 8.69 -13.34
C ARG A 223 18.04 7.74 -12.26
N ALA A 224 17.46 7.78 -11.06
CA ALA A 224 17.79 6.85 -9.99
C ALA A 224 17.46 5.39 -10.37
N PHE A 225 16.38 5.16 -11.12
CA PHE A 225 16.05 3.85 -11.67
C PHE A 225 17.03 3.36 -12.75
N ALA A 226 17.44 4.25 -13.66
CA ALA A 226 18.46 3.92 -14.66
C ALA A 226 19.82 3.55 -14.03
N ALA A 227 20.16 4.14 -12.88
CA ALA A 227 21.34 3.78 -12.09
C ALA A 227 21.18 2.41 -11.39
N PHE A 228 19.96 2.03 -10.99
CA PHE A 228 19.65 0.72 -10.39
C PHE A 228 19.69 -0.45 -11.39
N GLY A 229 19.52 -0.18 -12.69
CA GLY A 229 19.56 -1.20 -13.76
C GLY A 229 20.93 -1.86 -13.98
N GLY A 230 21.97 -1.41 -13.27
CA GLY A 230 23.30 -2.02 -13.27
C GLY A 230 23.37 -3.27 -12.38
N GLY A 231 22.74 -4.37 -12.79
CA GLY A 231 23.15 -5.74 -12.45
C GLY A 231 23.45 -6.10 -10.98
N GLY A 232 22.78 -5.47 -10.01
CA GLY A 232 22.90 -5.83 -8.59
C GLY A 232 21.72 -6.67 -8.13
N SER A 233 21.98 -7.89 -7.67
CA SER A 233 21.02 -8.76 -6.99
C SER A 233 20.27 -7.99 -5.89
N LEU A 234 18.95 -8.21 -5.74
CA LEU A 234 18.08 -7.65 -4.69
C LEU A 234 18.38 -8.21 -3.28
N THR A 235 19.61 -8.69 -3.06
CA THR A 235 20.09 -9.27 -1.81
C THR A 235 21.47 -8.69 -1.53
N GLY A 236 21.53 -7.47 -1.00
CA GLY A 236 22.80 -6.81 -0.71
C GLY A 236 22.62 -5.56 0.14
N ASP A 237 22.78 -5.77 1.44
CA ASP A 237 23.24 -4.83 2.46
C ASP A 237 22.38 -3.59 2.77
N VAL A 238 21.47 -3.83 3.72
CA VAL A 238 21.08 -2.87 4.75
C VAL A 238 22.30 -2.59 5.63
N GLN A 239 23.22 -1.74 5.16
CA GLN A 239 24.21 -1.06 5.98
C GLN A 239 24.82 0.08 5.17
N ASP A 240 24.85 1.26 5.77
CA ASP A 240 25.47 2.51 5.30
C ASP A 240 24.53 3.54 4.67
N LEU A 241 23.86 4.28 5.57
CA LEU A 241 23.70 5.73 5.50
C LEU A 241 23.23 6.22 6.89
N ALA A 242 24.22 6.36 7.77
CA ALA A 242 24.17 7.27 8.91
C ALA A 242 24.51 8.69 8.46
#